data_AF-A0A2M8PK91-F1
#
_entry.id   AF-A0A2M8PK91-F1
#
_cell.length_a   1.000
_cell.length_b   1.000
_cell.length_c   1.000
_cell.angle_alpha   90.00
_cell.angle_beta   90.00
_cell.angle_gamma   90.00
#
_symmetry.space_group_name_H-M   'P 1'
#
loop_
_entity.id
_entity.type
_entity.pdbx_description
1 polymer ?
#
loop_
_entity_poly.entity_id
_entity_poly.type
_entity_poly.pdbx_seq_one_letter_code
_entity_poly.pdbx_strand_id
1 'polypeptide(L)' 'LKQIQGKKPEEINNQMPPSKLLIEAAPSYDKVQDGIHILSQIGLDFLCQECLHFRNWIKRMVEKLGG' A
#
# COMPACT_ATOMS: atom_id res chain seq x y z
N LEU A 1 -1.51 5.27 -13.85
CA LEU A 1 -1.35 5.91 -12.51
C LEU A 1 -0.60 7.25 -12.53
N LYS A 2 -0.54 7.99 -13.66
CA LYS A 2 0.24 9.24 -13.78
C LYS A 2 -0.07 10.30 -12.69
N GLN A 3 -1.29 10.29 -12.13
CA GLN A 3 -1.75 11.26 -11.13
C GLN A 3 -1.10 11.10 -9.74
N ILE A 4 -0.54 9.93 -9.44
CA ILE A 4 0.15 9.63 -8.16
C ILE A 4 1.65 9.38 -8.36
N GLN A 5 2.14 9.48 -9.59
CA GLN A 5 3.54 9.26 -9.91
C GLN A 5 4.41 10.34 -9.24
N GLY A 6 5.41 9.91 -8.45
CA GLY A 6 6.32 10.81 -7.73
C GLY A 6 5.78 11.35 -6.40
N LYS A 7 4.58 10.95 -5.98
CA LYS A 7 4.05 11.27 -4.64
C LYS A 7 4.40 10.17 -3.65
N LYS A 8 4.62 10.55 -2.39
CA LYS A 8 4.74 9.59 -1.29
C LYS A 8 3.37 9.00 -0.94
N PRO A 9 3.31 7.77 -0.40
CA PRO A 9 2.05 7.16 0.03
C PRO A 9 1.22 8.05 0.96
N GLU A 10 1.87 8.83 1.83
CA GLU A 10 1.20 9.76 2.77
C GLU A 10 0.55 10.97 2.10
N GLU A 11 0.97 11.30 0.88
CA GLU A 11 0.48 12.44 0.09
C GLU A 11 -0.66 12.05 -0.85
N ILE A 12 -0.96 10.75 -0.96
CA ILE A 12 -2.07 10.22 -1.75
C ILE A 12 -3.34 10.33 -0.91
N ASN A 13 -3.91 11.54 -0.84
CA ASN A 13 -5.20 11.81 -0.25
C ASN A 13 -6.18 12.28 -1.34
N ASN A 14 -6.76 11.31 -2.05
CA ASN A 14 -7.72 11.57 -3.13
C ASN A 14 -9.15 11.27 -2.65
N GLN A 15 -10.13 11.95 -3.26
CA GLN A 15 -11.55 11.63 -3.06
C GLN A 15 -11.90 10.20 -3.52
N MET A 16 -11.10 9.63 -4.41
CA MET A 16 -11.26 8.27 -4.93
C MET A 16 -10.31 7.30 -4.21
N PRO A 17 -10.81 6.14 -3.77
CA PRO A 17 -9.98 5.14 -3.11
C PRO A 17 -8.94 4.55 -4.09
N PRO A 18 -7.73 4.18 -3.62
CA PRO A 18 -6.67 3.63 -4.47
C PRO A 18 -7.09 2.43 -5.32
N SER A 19 -7.98 1.58 -4.81
CA SER A 19 -8.49 0.42 -5.54
C SER A 19 -9.23 0.80 -6.83
N LYS A 20 -10.02 1.89 -6.82
CA LYS A 20 -10.70 2.36 -8.04
C LYS A 20 -9.71 2.90 -9.06
N LEU A 21 -8.67 3.61 -8.62
CA LEU A 21 -7.60 4.09 -9.50
C LEU A 21 -6.84 2.94 -10.16
N LEU A 22 -6.63 1.83 -9.44
CA LEU A 22 -5.99 0.63 -9.96
C LEU A 22 -6.88 -0.09 -10.98
N ILE A 23 -8.18 -0.23 -10.70
CA ILE A 23 -9.14 -0.82 -11.65
C ILE A 23 -9.25 0.00 -12.94
N GLU A 24 -9.28 1.34 -12.85
CA GLU A 24 -9.27 2.20 -14.05
C GLU A 24 -8.00 2.04 -14.89
N ALA A 25 -6.85 1.86 -14.25
CA ALA A 25 -5.56 1.69 -14.93
C ALA A 25 -5.33 0.26 -15.44
N ALA A 26 -5.86 -0.74 -14.74
CA ALA A 26 -5.75 -2.16 -15.02
C ALA A 26 -7.11 -2.82 -14.71
N PRO A 27 -8.01 -2.95 -15.69
CA PRO A 27 -9.37 -3.46 -15.47
C PRO A 27 -9.44 -4.87 -14.88
N SER A 28 -8.40 -5.67 -15.07
CA SER A 28 -8.26 -7.01 -14.51
C SER A 28 -7.77 -7.04 -13.06
N TYR A 29 -7.50 -5.88 -12.45
CA TYR A 29 -6.96 -5.80 -11.10
C TYR A 29 -7.92 -6.37 -10.07
N ASP A 30 -7.50 -7.45 -9.41
CA ASP A 30 -8.17 -8.02 -8.26
C ASP A 30 -7.43 -7.64 -6.98
N LYS A 31 -8.05 -6.80 -6.16
CA LYS A 31 -7.42 -6.26 -4.94
C LYS A 31 -6.95 -7.32 -3.94
N VAL A 32 -7.54 -8.52 -3.97
CA VAL A 32 -7.22 -9.59 -3.02
C VAL A 32 -6.06 -10.41 -3.57
N GLN A 33 -6.21 -10.93 -4.79
CA GLN A 33 -5.21 -11.79 -5.41
C GLN A 33 -3.95 -11.01 -5.77
N ASP A 34 -4.10 -9.88 -6.45
CA ASP A 34 -2.94 -9.06 -6.86
C ASP A 34 -2.28 -8.42 -5.65
N GLY A 35 -3.06 -8.02 -4.64
CA GLY A 35 -2.52 -7.47 -3.39
C GLY A 35 -1.60 -8.47 -2.67
N ILE A 36 -2.02 -9.73 -2.56
CA ILE A 36 -1.21 -10.81 -1.97
C ILE A 36 0.01 -11.09 -2.84
N HIS A 37 -0.16 -11.19 -4.17
CA HIS A 37 0.93 -11.49 -5.08
C HIS A 37 2.01 -10.40 -5.05
N ILE A 38 1.62 -9.13 -5.15
CA ILE A 38 2.52 -7.98 -5.06
C ILE A 38 3.25 -7.99 -3.72
N LEU A 39 2.53 -8.16 -2.60
CA LEU A 39 3.15 -8.20 -1.28
C LEU A 39 4.16 -9.35 -1.16
N SER A 40 3.86 -10.51 -1.73
CA SER A 40 4.76 -11.66 -1.73
C SER A 40 6.06 -11.41 -2.51
N GLN A 41 6.01 -10.52 -3.53
CA GLN A 41 7.15 -10.18 -4.36
C GLN A 41 8.01 -9.07 -3.75
N ILE A 42 7.40 -8.01 -3.20
CA ILE A 42 8.12 -6.84 -2.69
C ILE A 42 8.51 -6.98 -1.21
N GLY A 43 7.75 -7.75 -0.44
CA GLY A 43 7.95 -7.94 1.00
C GLY A 43 7.45 -6.77 1.87
N LEU A 44 7.28 -7.07 3.16
CA LEU A 44 6.85 -6.08 4.16
C LEU A 44 7.93 -5.05 4.47
N ASP A 45 9.21 -5.42 4.36
CA ASP A 45 10.33 -4.50 4.61
C ASP A 45 10.32 -3.33 3.63
N PHE A 46 10.10 -3.62 2.34
CA PHE A 46 9.98 -2.60 1.31
C PHE A 46 8.79 -1.67 1.57
N LEU A 47 7.62 -2.23 1.90
CA LEU A 47 6.45 -1.41 2.25
C LEU A 47 6.69 -0.50 3.46
N CYS A 48 7.41 -1.00 4.47
CA CYS A 48 7.81 -0.20 5.62
C CYS A 48 8.82 0.90 5.23
N GLN A 49 9.67 0.69 4.23
CA GLN A 49 10.60 1.69 3.71
C GLN A 49 9.87 2.83 2.99
N GLU A 50 8.90 2.47 2.14
CA GLU A 50 8.17 3.44 1.31
C GLU A 50 7.06 4.20 2.06
N CYS A 51 6.48 3.62 3.11
CA CYS A 51 5.37 4.23 3.85
C CYS A 51 5.65 4.25 5.36
N LEU A 52 5.96 5.44 5.89
CA LEU A 52 6.21 5.66 7.31
C LEU A 52 4.96 5.46 8.15
N HIS A 53 3.78 5.83 7.63
CA HIS A 53 2.52 5.57 8.34
C HIS A 53 2.27 4.08 8.53
N PHE A 54 2.53 3.27 7.49
CA PHE A 54 2.40 1.82 7.56
C PHE A 54 3.41 1.21 8.52
N ARG A 55 4.69 1.62 8.43
CA ARG A 55 5.73 1.20 9.38
C ARG A 55 5.33 1.47 10.83
N ASN A 56 4.86 2.68 11.12
CA ASN A 56 4.45 3.07 12.47
C ASN A 56 3.24 2.26 12.94
N TRP A 57 2.31 1.95 12.05
CA TRP A 57 1.19 1.07 12.35
C TRP A 57 1.66 -0.35 12.70
N ILE A 58 2.53 -0.96 11.89
CA ILE A 58 3.12 -2.28 12.17
C ILE A 58 3.86 -2.27 13.51
N LYS A 59 4.69 -1.25 13.77
CA LYS A 59 5.41 -1.11 15.04
C LYS A 59 4.45 -1.14 16.24
N ARG A 60 3.36 -0.36 16.19
CA ARG A 60 2.32 -0.35 17.23
C ARG A 60 1.62 -1.70 17.38
N MET A 61 1.44 -2.44 16.29
CA MET A 61 0.84 -3.78 16.32
C MET A 61 1.77 -4.77 17.01
N VAL A 62 3.05 -4.77 16.66
CA VAL A 62 4.08 -5.64 17.27
C VAL A 62 4.24 -5.34 18.75
N GLU A 63 4.34 -4.06 19.13
CA GLU A 63 4.42 -3.64 20.54
C GLU A 63 3.22 -4.14 21.37
N LYS A 64 2.01 -4.15 20.79
CA LYS A 64 0.80 -4.63 21.46
C LYS A 64 0.68 -6.14 21.54
N LEU A 65 1.33 -6.86 20.63
CA LEU A 65 1.31 -8.33 20.58
C LEU A 65 2.41 -8.97 21.44
N GLY A 66 3.14 -8.17 22.22
CA GLY A 66 4.11 -8.65 23.20
C GLY A 66 5.46 -8.99 22.60
N GLY A 67 6.08 -8.02 21.92
CA GLY A 67 7.53 -8.01 21.77
C GLY A 67 8.26 -8.00 23.11
#